data_AF-A0A8W8M8B2-F1
#
_entry.id   AF-A0A8W8M8B2-F1
#
_cell.length_a   1.000
_cell.length_b   1.000
_cell.length_c   1.000
_cell.angle_alpha   90.00
_cell.angle_beta   90.00
_cell.angle_gamma   90.00
#
_symmetry.space_group_name_H-M   'P 1'
#
loop_
_entity.id
_entity.type
_entity.pdbx_description
1 polymer ?
#
loop_
_entity_poly.entity_id
_entity_poly.type
_entity_poly.pdbx_seq_one_letter_code
_entity_poly.pdbx_strand_id
1 'polypeptide(L)'
;QVTMEYKYDRGACIPLRVRSLVISAQHDKNVTLEQLRQDLMEKVVKVVIPEKYLDNETEYHIQPSGKFIIGGPQGDAGLTGRKIIVDTYGGWGAHGGGAFSGKDFSKVDRSAGYAARWVAKSLVKAGLCKRVLVQLSYAIGISKPISVTVFSYNTSKFSGKQLLEIIDRNFDLRPGKLVKDLNLRAPIYQKTACYGHFGRPGFPWEVPKNLIF
;
A
#
# COMPACT_ATOMS: atom_id res chain seq x y z
N GLN A 1 -9.35 -1.01 -11.19
CA GLN A 1 -9.87 -0.24 -10.04
C GLN A 1 -10.92 -1.09 -9.34
N VAL A 2 -10.99 -1.05 -8.02
CA VAL A 2 -11.98 -1.79 -7.22
C VAL A 2 -12.63 -0.82 -6.23
N THR A 3 -13.95 -0.75 -6.23
CA THR A 3 -14.73 0.00 -5.26
C THR A 3 -15.36 -0.99 -4.28
N MET A 4 -15.04 -0.84 -3.01
CA MET A 4 -15.52 -1.72 -1.94
C MET A 4 -16.49 -0.95 -1.03
N GLU A 5 -17.55 -1.61 -0.60
CA GLU A 5 -18.39 -1.15 0.50
C GLU A 5 -17.83 -1.62 1.83
N TYR A 6 -17.93 -0.74 2.83
CA TYR A 6 -17.42 -0.99 4.17
C TYR A 6 -18.45 -0.59 5.23
N LYS A 7 -18.48 -1.35 6.33
CA LYS A 7 -19.00 -0.85 7.61
C LYS A 7 -17.84 -0.43 8.51
N TYR A 8 -18.10 0.54 9.38
CA TYR A 8 -17.15 0.97 10.40
C TYR A 8 -17.56 0.44 11.78
N ASP A 9 -16.68 -0.28 12.46
CA ASP A 9 -16.81 -0.65 13.88
C ASP A 9 -15.74 0.08 14.68
N ARG A 10 -16.14 1.13 15.42
CA ARG A 10 -15.25 1.92 16.30
C ARG A 10 -13.94 2.33 15.61
N GLY A 11 -14.05 2.82 14.37
CA GLY A 11 -12.93 3.29 13.56
C GLY A 11 -12.19 2.22 12.75
N ALA A 12 -12.47 0.93 12.95
CA ALA A 12 -11.98 -0.14 12.08
C ALA A 12 -12.91 -0.32 10.87
N CYS A 13 -12.33 -0.53 9.69
CA CYS A 13 -13.08 -0.76 8.45
C CYS A 13 -13.26 -2.27 8.22
N ILE A 14 -14.50 -2.71 8.01
CA ILE A 14 -14.82 -4.11 7.72
C ILE A 14 -15.42 -4.17 6.31
N PRO A 15 -14.78 -4.85 5.33
CA PRO A 15 -15.29 -4.94 3.97
C PRO A 15 -16.57 -5.78 3.94
N LEU A 16 -17.57 -5.31 3.18
CA LEU A 16 -18.86 -6.00 3.00
C LEU A 16 -18.95 -6.68 1.65
N ARG A 17 -18.77 -5.91 0.57
CA ARG A 17 -18.89 -6.37 -0.82
C ARG A 17 -18.15 -5.46 -1.79
N VAL A 18 -17.95 -5.95 -3.00
CA VAL A 18 -17.51 -5.14 -4.14
C VAL A 18 -18.73 -4.43 -4.72
N ARG A 19 -18.67 -3.10 -4.77
CA ARG A 19 -19.70 -2.28 -5.43
C ARG A 19 -19.47 -2.21 -6.92
N SER A 20 -18.24 -1.91 -7.34
CA SER A 20 -17.89 -1.80 -8.75
C SER A 20 -16.45 -2.18 -9.05
N LEU A 21 -16.23 -2.70 -10.26
CA LEU A 21 -14.95 -3.13 -10.79
C LEU A 21 -14.70 -2.48 -12.14
N VAL A 22 -13.48 -1.99 -12.34
CA VAL A 22 -13.02 -1.50 -13.65
C VAL A 22 -11.74 -2.21 -14.04
N ILE A 23 -11.75 -2.84 -15.22
CA ILE A 23 -10.56 -3.46 -15.83
C ILE A 23 -10.40 -2.90 -17.24
N SER A 24 -9.22 -2.33 -17.49
CA SER A 24 -8.75 -1.94 -18.82
C SER A 24 -7.38 -2.58 -19.05
N ALA A 25 -7.28 -3.44 -20.04
CA ALA A 25 -6.08 -4.16 -20.45
C ALA A 25 -5.84 -3.93 -21.94
N GLN A 26 -4.60 -3.63 -22.31
CA GLN A 26 -4.18 -3.57 -23.71
C GLN A 26 -4.31 -4.97 -24.32
N HIS A 27 -4.75 -5.06 -25.58
CA HIS A 27 -4.99 -6.34 -26.24
C HIS A 27 -4.59 -6.32 -27.73
N ASP A 28 -4.44 -7.51 -28.30
CA ASP A 28 -4.20 -7.67 -29.74
C ASP A 28 -5.46 -7.36 -30.56
N LYS A 29 -5.25 -6.91 -31.81
CA LYS A 29 -6.32 -6.50 -32.73
C LYS A 29 -7.26 -7.64 -33.14
N ASN A 30 -6.81 -8.89 -33.03
CA ASN A 30 -7.58 -10.05 -33.45
C ASN A 30 -8.49 -10.59 -32.33
N VAL A 31 -8.38 -10.09 -31.10
CA VAL A 31 -9.23 -10.51 -29.98
C VAL A 31 -10.52 -9.69 -29.99
N THR A 32 -11.67 -10.38 -29.97
CA THR A 32 -12.98 -9.72 -29.90
C THR A 32 -13.24 -9.17 -28.50
N LEU A 33 -14.05 -8.12 -28.41
CA LEU A 33 -14.39 -7.48 -27.15
C LEU A 33 -15.18 -8.42 -26.22
N GLU A 34 -16.05 -9.24 -26.82
CA GLU A 34 -16.88 -10.24 -26.13
C GLU A 34 -15.99 -11.30 -25.48
N GLN A 35 -15.04 -11.86 -26.22
CA GLN A 35 -14.08 -12.84 -25.72
C GLN A 35 -13.25 -12.25 -24.58
N LEU A 36 -12.75 -11.02 -24.77
CA LEU A 36 -11.92 -10.36 -23.76
C LEU A 36 -12.70 -10.08 -22.46
N ARG A 37 -13.97 -9.66 -22.56
CA ARG A 37 -14.84 -9.45 -21.40
C ARG A 37 -15.11 -10.75 -20.65
N GLN A 38 -15.41 -11.83 -21.38
CA GLN A 38 -15.64 -13.14 -20.79
C GLN A 38 -14.38 -13.67 -20.10
N ASP A 39 -13.22 -13.59 -20.76
CA ASP A 39 -11.96 -14.07 -20.19
C ASP A 39 -11.56 -13.28 -18.94
N LEU A 40 -11.68 -11.96 -18.96
CA LEU A 40 -11.38 -11.13 -17.77
C LEU A 40 -12.36 -11.41 -16.62
N MET A 41 -13.64 -11.71 -16.91
CA MET A 41 -14.59 -12.10 -15.87
C MET A 41 -14.23 -13.47 -15.26
N GLU A 42 -14.14 -14.51 -16.09
CA GLU A 42 -14.01 -15.89 -15.62
C GLU A 42 -12.61 -16.22 -15.12
N LYS A 43 -11.57 -15.73 -15.79
CA LYS A 43 -10.17 -16.12 -15.52
C LYS A 43 -9.42 -15.11 -14.64
N VAL A 44 -9.98 -13.92 -14.40
CA VAL A 44 -9.35 -12.89 -13.55
C VAL A 44 -10.24 -12.51 -12.39
N VAL A 45 -11.44 -11.97 -12.65
CA VAL A 45 -12.32 -11.46 -11.57
C VAL A 45 -12.73 -12.58 -10.62
N LYS A 46 -13.32 -13.67 -11.13
CA LYS A 46 -13.79 -14.80 -10.31
C LYS A 46 -12.65 -15.62 -9.69
N VAL A 47 -11.45 -15.57 -10.27
CA VAL A 47 -10.26 -16.24 -9.72
C VAL A 47 -9.66 -15.46 -8.55
N VAL A 48 -9.66 -14.13 -8.62
CA VAL A 48 -8.96 -13.27 -7.65
C VAL A 48 -9.88 -12.81 -6.53
N ILE A 49 -11.14 -12.49 -6.82
CA ILE A 49 -12.07 -11.94 -5.85
C ILE A 49 -12.89 -13.08 -5.24
N PRO A 50 -12.85 -13.27 -3.90
CA PRO A 50 -13.69 -14.25 -3.24
C PRO A 50 -15.17 -14.02 -3.53
N GLU A 51 -15.88 -15.09 -3.91
CA GLU A 51 -17.29 -15.05 -4.33
C GLU A 51 -18.21 -14.35 -3.31
N LYS A 52 -17.94 -14.50 -2.01
CA LYS A 52 -18.69 -13.83 -0.93
C LYS A 52 -18.74 -12.30 -1.01
N TYR A 53 -17.89 -11.67 -1.83
CA TYR A 53 -17.88 -10.23 -2.05
C TYR A 53 -18.54 -9.80 -3.36
N LEU A 54 -18.96 -10.75 -4.19
CA LEU A 54 -19.60 -10.51 -5.48
C LEU A 54 -21.08 -10.91 -5.37
N ASP A 55 -21.96 -10.08 -5.91
CA ASP A 55 -23.39 -10.37 -5.98
C ASP A 55 -24.00 -9.82 -7.27
N ASN A 56 -25.33 -9.94 -7.39
CA ASN A 56 -26.10 -9.50 -8.55
C ASN A 56 -26.13 -7.98 -8.76
N GLU A 57 -25.73 -7.20 -7.75
CA GLU A 57 -25.68 -5.73 -7.81
C GLU A 57 -24.25 -5.21 -8.05
N THR A 58 -23.24 -6.09 -8.12
CA THR A 58 -21.87 -5.67 -8.42
C THR A 58 -21.79 -5.16 -9.86
N GLU A 59 -21.27 -3.94 -10.03
CA GLU A 59 -21.12 -3.32 -11.35
C GLU A 59 -19.77 -3.69 -11.99
N TYR A 60 -19.81 -4.20 -13.22
CA TYR A 60 -18.61 -4.62 -13.96
C TYR A 60 -18.37 -3.74 -15.19
N HIS A 61 -17.32 -2.94 -15.15
CA HIS A 61 -16.82 -2.15 -16.28
C HIS A 61 -15.56 -2.80 -16.87
N ILE A 62 -15.76 -3.84 -17.68
CA ILE A 62 -14.66 -4.59 -18.31
C ILE A 62 -14.45 -4.12 -19.74
N GLN A 63 -13.23 -3.64 -20.03
CA GLN A 63 -12.86 -2.99 -21.28
C GLN A 63 -13.86 -1.86 -21.67
N PRO A 64 -14.09 -0.87 -20.78
CA PRO A 64 -15.11 0.15 -21.02
C PRO A 64 -14.79 1.04 -22.23
N SER A 65 -13.52 1.17 -22.63
CA SER A 65 -13.14 1.91 -23.84
C SER A 65 -13.52 1.19 -25.15
N GLY A 66 -13.93 -0.08 -25.07
CA GLY A 66 -14.21 -0.94 -26.22
C GLY A 66 -12.97 -1.44 -26.95
N LYS A 67 -12.03 -0.55 -27.30
CA LYS A 67 -10.74 -0.91 -27.92
C LYS A 67 -9.57 -0.31 -27.16
N PHE A 68 -8.53 -1.12 -26.96
CA PHE A 68 -7.26 -0.68 -26.38
C PHE A 68 -6.09 -1.43 -27.03
N ILE A 69 -5.82 -1.12 -28.30
CA ILE A 69 -4.74 -1.74 -29.08
C ILE A 69 -3.41 -1.01 -28.89
N ILE A 70 -3.43 0.31 -29.03
CA ILE A 70 -2.26 1.18 -28.78
C ILE A 70 -2.18 1.43 -27.28
N GLY A 71 -1.07 1.04 -26.66
CA GLY A 71 -0.83 1.17 -25.23
C GLY A 71 0.66 1.25 -24.90
N GLY A 72 1.00 1.08 -23.64
CA GLY A 72 2.36 1.31 -23.16
C GLY A 72 2.83 2.75 -23.44
N PRO A 73 4.16 2.97 -23.56
CA PRO A 73 4.73 4.30 -23.81
C PRO A 73 4.25 4.97 -25.10
N GLN A 74 3.74 4.21 -26.07
CA GLN A 74 3.19 4.76 -27.31
C GLN A 74 1.87 5.51 -27.07
N GLY A 75 1.07 5.05 -26.11
CA GLY A 75 -0.25 5.62 -25.81
C GLY A 75 -0.24 6.64 -24.67
N ASP A 76 0.67 6.52 -23.71
CA ASP A 76 0.78 7.42 -22.55
C ASP A 76 2.22 7.51 -22.03
N ALA A 77 2.71 8.73 -21.81
CA ALA A 77 4.07 8.97 -21.35
C ALA A 77 4.25 8.55 -19.88
N GLY A 78 5.13 7.58 -19.64
CA GLY A 78 5.44 7.10 -18.29
C GLY A 78 6.55 7.90 -17.61
N LEU A 79 6.37 8.29 -16.35
CA LEU A 79 7.43 8.83 -15.50
C LEU A 79 7.49 8.13 -14.14
N THR A 80 8.71 7.94 -13.63
CA THR A 80 8.96 7.40 -12.28
C THR A 80 8.26 8.27 -11.23
N GLY A 81 7.61 7.64 -10.26
CA GLY A 81 6.95 8.35 -9.16
C GLY A 81 5.58 8.93 -9.50
N ARG A 82 4.97 8.57 -10.63
CA ARG A 82 3.59 8.98 -10.98
C ARG A 82 2.51 7.98 -10.54
N LYS A 83 2.87 7.02 -9.69
CA LYS A 83 1.97 5.97 -9.17
C LYS A 83 2.11 5.77 -7.65
N ILE A 84 2.51 6.81 -6.93
CA ILE A 84 2.77 6.77 -5.47
C ILE A 84 1.60 6.24 -4.62
N ILE A 85 0.35 6.46 -5.02
CA ILE A 85 -0.82 5.93 -4.31
C ILE A 85 -1.07 4.45 -4.63
N VAL A 86 -0.73 4.01 -5.84
CA VAL A 86 -0.73 2.58 -6.22
C VAL A 86 0.38 1.83 -5.50
N ASP A 87 1.54 2.47 -5.34
CA ASP A 87 2.69 1.89 -4.63
C ASP A 87 2.43 1.66 -3.13
N THR A 88 1.49 2.43 -2.56
CA THR A 88 1.25 2.50 -1.11
C THR A 88 -0.10 1.93 -0.69
N TYR A 89 -1.08 2.78 -0.44
CA TYR A 89 -2.28 2.44 0.33
C TYR A 89 -3.58 2.66 -0.43
N GLY A 90 -3.53 2.92 -1.75
CA GLY A 90 -4.73 3.00 -2.59
C GLY A 90 -5.73 4.08 -2.16
N GLY A 91 -5.25 5.17 -1.56
CA GLY A 91 -6.05 6.28 -1.03
C GLY A 91 -6.33 6.20 0.47
N TRP A 92 -6.08 5.06 1.12
CA TRP A 92 -6.17 4.93 2.58
C TRP A 92 -4.95 5.53 3.29
N GLY A 93 -5.13 5.93 4.55
CA GLY A 93 -4.05 6.55 5.33
C GLY A 93 -3.69 7.93 4.79
N ALA A 94 -2.41 8.13 4.45
CA ALA A 94 -1.91 9.37 3.87
C ALA A 94 -0.62 9.11 3.05
N HIS A 95 -0.17 10.12 2.30
CA HIS A 95 1.10 10.09 1.57
C HIS A 95 1.85 11.42 1.69
N GLY A 96 3.16 11.37 1.93
CA GLY A 96 4.02 12.56 2.09
C GLY A 96 4.58 13.14 0.78
N GLY A 97 4.03 12.74 -0.37
CA GLY A 97 4.49 13.17 -1.72
C GLY A 97 5.71 12.46 -2.32
N GLY A 98 6.66 11.96 -1.52
CA GLY A 98 7.91 11.38 -2.02
C GLY A 98 7.77 10.04 -2.76
N ALA A 99 8.25 9.94 -4.00
CA ALA A 99 8.31 8.67 -4.74
C ALA A 99 9.33 7.67 -4.16
N PHE A 100 9.13 6.37 -4.38
CA PHE A 100 10.07 5.35 -3.93
C PHE A 100 11.12 4.98 -4.95
N SER A 101 10.73 4.51 -6.15
CA SER A 101 11.64 3.96 -7.18
C SER A 101 12.76 4.92 -7.61
N GLY A 102 13.94 4.37 -7.92
CA GLY A 102 15.13 5.15 -8.31
C GLY A 102 15.98 5.76 -7.18
N LYS A 103 15.70 5.45 -5.91
CA LYS A 103 16.35 6.05 -4.74
C LYS A 103 17.08 5.03 -3.87
N ASP A 104 18.25 5.34 -3.33
CA ASP A 104 18.90 4.50 -2.32
C ASP A 104 18.34 4.74 -0.91
N PHE A 105 18.80 3.98 0.10
CA PHE A 105 18.27 4.04 1.46
C PHE A 105 18.45 5.41 2.17
N SER A 106 19.40 6.24 1.73
CA SER A 106 19.60 7.58 2.30
C SER A 106 18.44 8.52 2.02
N LYS A 107 17.61 8.24 1.00
CA LYS A 107 16.44 9.05 0.65
C LYS A 107 15.27 8.60 1.49
N VAL A 108 14.96 9.41 2.50
CA VAL A 108 13.92 9.13 3.52
C VAL A 108 12.54 8.94 2.94
N ASP A 109 12.24 9.47 1.74
CA ASP A 109 11.01 9.16 1.02
C ASP A 109 10.73 7.65 0.96
N ARG A 110 11.76 6.85 0.65
CA ARG A 110 11.64 5.39 0.61
C ARG A 110 11.87 4.76 1.98
N SER A 111 13.03 5.02 2.58
CA SER A 111 13.45 4.28 3.80
C SER A 111 12.55 4.57 4.99
N ALA A 112 12.14 5.83 5.19
CA ALA A 112 11.19 6.18 6.25
C ALA A 112 9.75 5.79 5.88
N GLY A 113 9.38 5.78 4.60
CA GLY A 113 8.11 5.22 4.15
C GLY A 113 7.97 3.73 4.51
N TYR A 114 9.04 2.95 4.31
CA TYR A 114 9.11 1.54 4.71
C TYR A 114 9.12 1.37 6.23
N ALA A 115 9.85 2.23 6.95
CA ALA A 115 9.88 2.21 8.40
C ALA A 115 8.50 2.53 9.02
N ALA A 116 7.80 3.54 8.49
CA ALA A 116 6.45 3.87 8.94
C ALA A 116 5.47 2.70 8.71
N ARG A 117 5.59 2.01 7.57
CA ARG A 117 4.86 0.76 7.32
C ARG A 117 5.19 -0.31 8.36
N TRP A 118 6.47 -0.51 8.64
CA TRP A 118 6.95 -1.51 9.59
C TRP A 118 6.44 -1.25 11.01
N VAL A 119 6.51 0.01 11.47
CA VAL A 119 5.95 0.45 12.75
C VAL A 119 4.43 0.20 12.78
N ALA A 120 3.70 0.70 11.78
CA ALA A 120 2.25 0.55 11.71
C ALA A 120 1.80 -0.92 11.75
N LYS A 121 2.47 -1.78 10.97
CA LYS A 121 2.18 -3.23 10.94
C LYS A 121 2.51 -3.89 12.28
N SER A 122 3.60 -3.50 12.92
CA SER A 122 4.00 -4.03 14.23
C SER A 122 3.00 -3.67 15.33
N LEU A 123 2.51 -2.42 15.36
CA LEU A 123 1.49 -1.99 16.32
C LEU A 123 0.17 -2.78 16.16
N VAL A 124 -0.28 -2.99 14.92
CA VAL A 124 -1.50 -3.78 14.65
C VAL A 124 -1.29 -5.25 15.01
N LYS A 125 -0.14 -5.84 14.67
CA LYS A 125 0.16 -7.25 14.96
C LYS A 125 0.42 -7.54 16.45
N ALA A 126 0.88 -6.55 17.20
CA ALA A 126 0.96 -6.60 18.66
C ALA A 126 -0.41 -6.43 19.35
N GLY A 127 -1.49 -6.21 18.60
CA GLY A 127 -2.84 -6.04 19.15
C GLY A 127 -3.09 -4.70 19.82
N LEU A 128 -2.20 -3.72 19.63
CA LEU A 128 -2.32 -2.39 20.24
C LEU A 128 -3.42 -1.54 19.59
N CYS A 129 -3.71 -1.79 18.32
CA CYS A 129 -4.73 -1.09 17.55
C CYS A 129 -5.26 -1.97 16.40
N LYS A 130 -6.41 -1.63 15.82
CA LYS A 130 -6.94 -2.30 14.62
C LYS A 130 -6.61 -1.57 13.33
N ARG A 131 -6.41 -0.24 13.40
CA ARG A 131 -6.04 0.63 12.27
C ARG A 131 -5.14 1.73 12.79
N VAL A 132 -4.06 2.04 12.07
CA VAL A 132 -3.12 3.08 12.49
C VAL A 132 -2.47 3.77 11.30
N LEU A 133 -2.29 5.08 11.43
CA LEU A 133 -1.46 5.90 10.55
C LEU A 133 -0.26 6.41 11.35
N VAL A 134 0.93 6.27 10.77
CA VAL A 134 2.19 6.78 11.33
C VAL A 134 2.76 7.81 10.37
N GLN A 135 3.10 8.99 10.87
CA GLN A 135 3.74 10.06 10.11
C GLN A 135 5.14 10.29 10.66
N LEU A 136 6.12 10.40 9.75
CA LEU A 136 7.51 10.74 10.04
C LEU A 136 7.92 11.94 9.19
N SER A 137 8.72 12.84 9.75
CA SER A 137 9.33 13.95 8.99
C SER A 137 10.82 14.08 9.31
N TYR A 138 11.60 14.59 8.36
CA TYR A 138 13.04 14.77 8.48
C TYR A 138 13.44 16.12 7.87
N ALA A 139 14.54 16.68 8.38
CA ALA A 139 15.25 17.77 7.73
C ALA A 139 16.54 17.22 7.10
N ILE A 140 16.94 17.78 5.96
CA ILE A 140 18.17 17.36 5.28
C ILE A 140 19.39 17.53 6.21
N GLY A 141 20.24 16.50 6.28
CA GLY A 141 21.40 16.48 7.17
C GLY A 141 21.11 16.11 8.64
N ILE A 142 19.85 16.06 9.07
CA ILE A 142 19.48 15.66 10.44
C ILE A 142 19.09 14.18 10.46
N SER A 143 19.81 13.39 11.25
CA SER A 143 19.60 11.92 11.28
C SER A 143 18.33 11.50 11.99
N LYS A 144 17.96 12.18 13.09
CA LYS A 144 16.74 11.89 13.85
C LYS A 144 15.52 12.50 13.15
N PRO A 145 14.34 11.85 13.22
CA PRO A 145 13.11 12.48 12.76
C PRO A 145 12.86 13.80 13.49
N ILE A 146 12.33 14.79 12.77
CA ILE A 146 11.85 16.06 13.35
C ILE A 146 10.53 15.84 14.09
N SER A 147 9.67 14.98 13.53
CA SER A 147 8.43 14.58 14.18
C SER A 147 8.08 13.12 13.91
N VAL A 148 7.43 12.52 14.90
CA VAL A 148 6.79 11.20 14.83
C VAL A 148 5.38 11.36 15.39
N THR A 149 4.37 11.04 14.58
CA THR A 149 2.95 11.16 14.97
C THR A 149 2.23 9.85 14.69
N VAL A 150 1.32 9.46 15.58
CA VAL A 150 0.53 8.23 15.47
C VAL A 150 -0.96 8.51 15.65
N PHE A 151 -1.76 8.03 14.70
CA PHE A 151 -3.23 8.12 14.74
C PHE A 151 -3.83 6.71 14.68
N SER A 152 -4.41 6.24 15.78
CA SER A 152 -5.02 4.91 15.88
C SER A 152 -6.49 4.86 15.44
N TYR A 153 -7.05 5.98 14.97
CA TYR A 153 -8.46 6.11 14.60
C TYR A 153 -9.43 5.60 15.67
N ASN A 154 -9.11 5.82 16.95
CA ASN A 154 -9.88 5.32 18.11
C ASN A 154 -10.00 3.79 18.19
N THR A 155 -9.11 3.05 17.51
CA THR A 155 -9.08 1.58 17.54
C THR A 155 -8.12 1.00 18.58
N SER A 156 -7.48 1.86 19.37
CA SER A 156 -6.51 1.53 20.41
C SER A 156 -7.08 1.82 21.79
N LYS A 157 -6.72 1.00 22.78
CA LYS A 157 -6.96 1.33 24.20
C LYS A 157 -5.90 2.30 24.75
N PHE A 158 -4.73 2.35 24.13
CA PHE A 158 -3.66 3.29 24.44
C PHE A 158 -3.91 4.62 23.75
N SER A 159 -3.63 5.71 24.47
CA SER A 159 -3.60 7.07 23.91
C SER A 159 -2.51 7.22 22.84
N GLY A 160 -2.62 8.26 22.01
CA GLY A 160 -1.59 8.59 21.02
C GLY A 160 -0.20 8.80 21.65
N LYS A 161 -0.14 9.41 22.84
CA LYS A 161 1.10 9.60 23.60
C LYS A 161 1.73 8.26 24.03
N GLN A 162 0.92 7.35 24.59
CA GLN A 162 1.42 6.03 24.99
C GLN A 162 1.89 5.21 23.78
N LEU A 163 1.16 5.26 22.66
CA LEU A 163 1.61 4.61 21.43
C LEU A 163 2.93 5.20 20.93
N LEU A 164 3.11 6.52 21.01
CA LEU A 164 4.37 7.17 20.66
C LEU A 164 5.53 6.72 21.55
N GLU A 165 5.32 6.64 22.86
CA GLU A 165 6.34 6.14 23.81
C GLU A 165 6.73 4.67 23.50
N ILE A 166 5.77 3.83 23.11
CA ILE A 166 6.04 2.47 22.66
C ILE A 166 6.88 2.49 21.37
N ILE A 167 6.56 3.37 20.42
CA ILE A 167 7.34 3.50 19.18
C ILE A 167 8.78 3.91 19.51
N ASP A 168 8.98 4.95 20.32
CA ASP A 168 10.30 5.49 20.66
C ASP A 168 11.19 4.47 21.40
N ARG A 169 10.61 3.63 22.25
CA ARG A 169 11.34 2.56 22.95
C ARG A 169 11.76 1.42 22.03
N ASN A 170 11.00 1.17 20.97
CA ASN A 170 11.17 -0.03 20.14
C ASN A 170 11.82 0.27 18.79
N PHE A 171 11.85 1.50 18.29
CA PHE A 171 12.31 1.82 16.94
C PHE A 171 13.32 2.95 16.91
N ASP A 172 14.50 2.69 16.33
CA ASP A 172 15.46 3.74 15.99
C ASP A 172 15.29 4.14 14.52
N LEU A 173 14.52 5.21 14.31
CA LEU A 173 14.09 5.65 12.98
C LEU A 173 15.15 6.44 12.21
N ARG A 174 16.40 6.50 12.68
CA ARG A 174 17.49 7.13 11.92
C ARG A 174 17.77 6.33 10.63
N PRO A 175 17.98 6.97 9.46
CA PRO A 175 18.22 6.24 8.20
C PRO A 175 19.38 5.22 8.26
N GLY A 176 20.45 5.53 9.00
CA GLY A 176 21.59 4.64 9.21
C GLY A 176 21.31 3.42 10.10
N LYS A 177 20.20 3.42 10.83
CA LYS A 177 19.69 2.27 11.60
C LYS A 177 18.68 1.48 10.79
N LEU A 178 17.75 2.18 10.11
CA LEU A 178 16.80 1.58 9.18
C LEU A 178 17.46 0.74 8.10
N VAL A 179 18.61 1.19 7.55
CA VAL A 179 19.34 0.41 6.54
C VAL A 179 19.81 -0.95 7.06
N LYS A 180 20.16 -1.03 8.35
CA LYS A 180 20.60 -2.29 8.99
C LYS A 180 19.39 -3.15 9.31
N ASP A 181 18.40 -2.58 10.01
CA ASP A 181 17.22 -3.29 10.49
C ASP A 181 16.37 -3.86 9.34
N LEU A 182 16.28 -3.12 8.23
CA LEU A 182 15.47 -3.49 7.06
C LEU A 182 16.32 -3.97 5.87
N ASN A 183 17.63 -4.20 6.06
CA ASN A 183 18.57 -4.63 5.03
C ASN A 183 18.46 -3.85 3.70
N LEU A 184 18.41 -2.51 3.78
CA LEU A 184 18.13 -1.64 2.63
C LEU A 184 19.31 -1.46 1.66
N ARG A 185 20.40 -2.21 1.83
CA ARG A 185 21.46 -2.30 0.80
C ARG A 185 21.23 -3.46 -0.15
N ALA A 186 20.34 -4.39 0.17
CA ALA A 186 20.07 -5.54 -0.67
C ALA A 186 19.43 -5.10 -2.01
N PRO A 187 19.83 -5.70 -3.15
CA PRO A 187 19.30 -5.37 -4.47
C PRO A 187 17.92 -6.01 -4.72
N ILE A 188 16.94 -5.70 -3.86
CA ILE A 188 15.58 -6.28 -3.89
C ILE A 188 14.52 -5.33 -4.46
N TYR A 189 14.93 -4.12 -4.85
CA TYR A 189 14.00 -3.02 -5.16
C TYR A 189 13.20 -3.16 -6.45
N GLN A 190 13.71 -3.86 -7.45
CA GLN A 190 12.94 -4.09 -8.68
C GLN A 190 11.64 -4.85 -8.38
N LYS A 191 11.69 -5.80 -7.43
CA LYS A 191 10.52 -6.58 -7.00
C LYS A 191 9.45 -5.72 -6.32
N THR A 192 9.79 -4.53 -5.83
CA THR A 192 8.84 -3.64 -5.13
C THR A 192 8.10 -2.72 -6.10
N ALA A 193 8.64 -2.49 -7.30
CA ALA A 193 8.19 -1.43 -8.21
C ALA A 193 6.91 -1.75 -9.01
N CYS A 194 6.29 -2.90 -8.79
CA CYS A 194 4.99 -3.26 -9.34
C CYS A 194 4.20 -4.08 -8.30
N TYR A 195 2.88 -4.00 -8.32
CA TYR A 195 1.96 -4.64 -7.36
C TYR A 195 2.11 -4.15 -5.91
N GLY A 196 2.55 -2.91 -5.73
CA GLY A 196 2.69 -2.27 -4.41
C GLY A 196 3.95 -2.68 -3.65
N HIS A 197 4.44 -1.74 -2.84
CA HIS A 197 5.62 -1.94 -1.98
C HIS A 197 5.27 -2.64 -0.66
N PHE A 198 3.99 -2.70 -0.30
CA PHE A 198 3.49 -3.13 1.00
C PHE A 198 2.49 -4.28 0.90
N GLY A 199 2.31 -5.01 2.00
CA GLY A 199 1.32 -6.08 2.15
C GLY A 199 1.74 -7.45 1.59
N ARG A 200 2.83 -7.52 0.82
CA ARG A 200 3.35 -8.77 0.25
C ARG A 200 4.46 -9.38 1.13
N PRO A 201 4.57 -10.72 1.23
CA PRO A 201 5.65 -11.37 1.97
C PRO A 201 7.01 -11.18 1.28
N GLY A 202 8.09 -11.48 2.01
CA GLY A 202 9.46 -11.45 1.48
C GLY A 202 10.20 -10.11 1.63
N PHE A 203 9.61 -9.13 2.33
CA PHE A 203 10.23 -7.85 2.61
C PHE A 203 10.40 -7.60 4.12
N PRO A 204 11.55 -7.07 4.58
CA PRO A 204 11.82 -6.87 6.01
C PRO A 204 10.80 -5.98 6.71
N TRP A 205 10.30 -4.92 6.07
CA TRP A 205 9.29 -4.03 6.65
C TRP A 205 7.90 -4.67 6.78
N GLU A 206 7.69 -5.84 6.19
CA GLU A 206 6.47 -6.63 6.35
C GLU A 206 6.60 -7.69 7.47
N VAL A 207 7.77 -7.85 8.09
CA VAL A 207 7.97 -8.73 9.25
C VAL A 207 7.77 -7.90 10.53
N PRO A 208 6.68 -8.10 11.28
CA PRO A 208 6.39 -7.31 12.48
C PRO A 208 7.50 -7.46 13.52
N LYS A 209 7.88 -6.35 14.16
CA LYS A 209 8.79 -6.36 15.31
C LYS A 209 8.02 -6.78 16.56
N ASN A 210 8.62 -7.63 17.39
CA ASN A 210 8.11 -7.88 18.74
C ASN A 210 8.32 -6.62 19.59
N LEU A 211 7.22 -6.07 20.12
CA LEU A 211 7.24 -4.81 20.87
C LEU A 211 7.27 -5.09 22.37
N ILE A 212 8.01 -4.26 23.10
CA ILE A 212 8.05 -4.21 24.56
C ILE A 212 7.19 -3.02 25.01
N PHE A 213 6.13 -3.27 25.78
CA PHE A 213 5.19 -2.26 26.28
C PHE A 213 4.46 -2.70 27.54
#